data_AF-Q8TSR5-F1
#
_entry.id   AF-Q8TSR5-F1
#
_cell.length_a   1.000
_cell.length_b   1.000
_cell.length_c   1.000
_cell.angle_alpha   90.00
_cell.angle_beta   90.00
_cell.angle_gamma   90.00
#
_symmetry.space_group_name_H-M   'P 1'
#
loop_
_entity.id
_entity.type
_entity.pdbx_description
1 polymer ?
#
loop_
_entity_poly.entity_id
_entity_poly.type
_entity_poly.pdbx_seq_one_letter_code
_entity_poly.pdbx_strand_id
1 'polypeptide(L)'
;MRELANYSTSKKGKLDLVKSEYGIERIASQEIRQKILSISYVERKKLGFSKGILHNMKQNAKSDKPFSLNAHVLEKVNKLEALVSGRK
;
A
#
# COMPACT_ATOMS: atom_id res chain seq x y z
N MET A 1 18.82 22.85 -7.40
CA MET A 1 17.59 23.50 -7.85
C MET A 1 17.09 22.81 -9.11
N ARG A 2 16.03 21.99 -9.02
CA ARG A 2 15.05 21.82 -10.11
C ARG A 2 13.76 21.27 -9.52
N GLU A 3 12.84 22.20 -9.31
CA GLU A 3 11.50 22.03 -8.80
C GLU A 3 10.69 21.10 -9.70
N LEU A 4 9.94 20.17 -9.11
CA LEU A 4 8.89 19.42 -9.81
C LEU A 4 7.57 20.14 -9.54
N ALA A 5 7.34 21.19 -10.33
CA ALA A 5 6.03 21.76 -10.54
C ALA A 5 5.15 20.78 -11.34
N ASN A 6 3.86 20.86 -11.07
CA ASN A 6 2.72 20.37 -11.86
C ASN A 6 2.11 19.03 -11.44
N TYR A 7 1.23 19.10 -10.44
CA TYR A 7 -0.10 18.49 -10.58
C TYR A 7 -1.15 19.28 -9.79
N SER A 8 -1.53 20.45 -10.31
CA SER A 8 -2.75 21.15 -9.91
C SER A 8 -3.58 21.43 -11.16
N THR A 9 -4.54 20.57 -11.46
CA THR A 9 -5.75 20.94 -12.21
C THR A 9 -6.91 20.00 -11.89
N SER A 10 -7.80 20.50 -11.01
CA SER A 10 -9.26 20.47 -11.11
C SER A 10 -10.01 19.13 -11.13
N LYS A 11 -10.60 18.75 -9.98
CA LYS A 11 -12.06 18.92 -9.73
C LYS A 11 -12.45 18.39 -8.36
N LYS A 12 -13.24 19.20 -7.65
CA LYS A 12 -13.89 18.91 -6.36
C LYS A 12 -14.69 17.61 -6.42
N GLY A 13 -14.48 16.76 -5.42
CA GLY A 13 -15.34 15.63 -5.09
C GLY A 13 -14.93 15.11 -3.73
N LYS A 14 -15.39 15.81 -2.69
CA LYS A 14 -15.40 15.43 -1.26
C LYS A 14 -14.42 14.30 -0.91
N LEU A 15 -13.20 14.67 -0.51
CA LEU A 15 -12.33 13.76 0.23
C LEU A 15 -13.03 13.56 1.58
N ASP A 16 -13.96 12.61 1.64
CA ASP A 16 -14.52 12.11 2.88
C ASP A 16 -13.38 11.35 3.55
N LEU A 17 -12.51 12.12 4.22
CA LEU A 17 -11.52 11.62 5.15
C LEU A 17 -12.31 11.10 6.35
N VAL A 18 -12.97 9.95 6.14
CA VAL A 18 -13.51 9.13 7.20
C VAL A 18 -12.36 8.89 8.15
N LYS A 19 -12.46 9.60 9.26
CA LYS A 19 -11.59 9.54 10.43
C LYS A 19 -11.66 8.11 10.95
N SER A 20 -10.76 7.24 10.51
CA SER A 20 -10.63 5.93 11.13
C SER A 20 -9.75 6.07 12.36
N GLU A 21 -10.40 6.33 13.48
CA GLU A 21 -9.92 5.86 14.77
C GLU A 21 -9.74 4.32 14.71
N TYR A 22 -8.99 3.76 15.67
CA TYR A 22 -8.67 2.33 15.86
C TYR A 22 -7.54 1.80 14.95
N GLY A 23 -6.38 1.39 15.46
CA GLY A 23 -6.01 0.96 16.80
C GLY A 23 -5.07 -0.24 16.64
N ILE A 24 -3.90 -0.15 17.31
CA ILE A 24 -2.84 -1.16 17.41
C ILE A 24 -1.94 -1.27 16.18
N GLU A 25 -0.68 -0.87 16.38
CA GLU A 25 0.46 -1.13 15.51
C GLU A 25 0.57 -2.64 15.25
N ARG A 26 -0.13 -3.16 14.23
CA ARG A 26 0.03 -4.55 13.82
C ARG A 26 1.41 -4.69 13.19
N ILE A 27 2.30 -5.33 13.93
CA ILE A 27 3.52 -5.90 13.39
C ILE A 27 3.12 -6.77 12.18
N ALA A 28 3.75 -6.53 11.04
CA ALA A 28 3.47 -7.28 9.83
C ALA A 28 3.76 -8.78 10.04
N SER A 29 2.72 -9.62 9.98
CA SER A 29 2.84 -11.07 10.07
C SER A 29 3.56 -11.64 8.84
N GLN A 30 4.02 -12.89 8.94
CA GLN A 30 4.69 -13.56 7.82
C GLN A 30 3.80 -13.66 6.57
N GLU A 31 2.49 -13.81 6.75
CA GLU A 31 1.51 -13.79 5.66
C GLU A 31 1.53 -12.44 4.91
N ILE A 32 1.51 -11.32 5.65
CA ILE A 32 1.57 -9.98 5.06
C ILE A 32 2.89 -9.76 4.31
N ARG A 33 4.01 -10.29 4.84
CA ARG A 33 5.31 -10.24 4.15
C ARG A 33 5.26 -10.96 2.82
N GLN A 34 4.72 -12.18 2.78
CA GLN A 34 4.58 -12.95 1.54
C GLN A 34 3.66 -12.25 0.53
N LYS A 35 2.54 -11.68 1.00
CA LYS A 35 1.64 -10.87 0.16
C LYS A 35 2.40 -9.69 -0.48
N ILE A 36 3.16 -8.93 0.30
CA ILE A 36 3.96 -7.79 -0.19
C ILE A 36 4.99 -8.22 -1.23
N LEU A 37 5.71 -9.33 -0.98
CA LEU A 37 6.72 -9.83 -1.89
C LEU A 37 6.12 -10.27 -3.23
N SER A 38 4.91 -10.85 -3.19
CA SER A 38 4.17 -11.35 -4.34
C SER A 38 3.55 -10.27 -5.22
N ILE A 39 3.45 -9.02 -4.76
CA ILE A 39 2.88 -7.91 -5.56
C ILE A 39 3.69 -7.71 -6.85
N SER A 40 3.01 -7.85 -7.98
CA SER A 40 3.52 -7.55 -9.32
C SER A 40 3.49 -6.05 -9.65
N TYR A 41 4.15 -5.66 -10.74
CA TYR A 41 4.08 -4.28 -11.24
C TYR A 41 2.65 -3.85 -11.60
N VAL A 42 1.87 -4.75 -12.20
CA VAL A 42 0.48 -4.50 -12.59
C VAL A 42 -0.40 -4.28 -11.36
N GLU A 43 -0.29 -5.16 -10.36
CA GLU A 43 -1.04 -5.05 -9.10
C GLU A 43 -0.65 -3.78 -8.34
N ARG A 44 0.63 -3.43 -8.31
CA ARG A 44 1.10 -2.15 -7.73
C ARG A 44 0.37 -0.95 -8.34
N LYS A 45 0.26 -0.92 -9.67
CA LYS A 45 -0.41 0.16 -10.40
C LYS A 45 -1.91 0.17 -10.11
N LYS A 46 -2.56 -1.00 -10.07
CA LYS A 46 -3.99 -1.13 -9.72
C LYS A 46 -4.29 -0.69 -8.29
N LEU A 47 -3.41 -0.99 -7.34
CA LEU A 47 -3.52 -0.56 -5.93
C LEU A 47 -3.17 0.93 -5.71
N GLY A 48 -2.67 1.61 -6.74
CA GLY A 48 -2.26 3.02 -6.66
C GLY A 48 -1.03 3.24 -5.78
N PHE A 49 -0.14 2.25 -5.67
CA PHE A 49 1.13 2.42 -4.97
C PHE A 49 2.17 3.06 -5.89
N SER A 50 2.94 4.01 -5.35
CA SER A 50 4.12 4.53 -6.02
C SER A 50 5.24 3.48 -6.04
N LYS A 51 6.26 3.70 -6.88
CA LYS A 51 7.45 2.81 -6.92
C LYS A 51 8.17 2.75 -5.58
N GLY A 52 8.37 3.90 -4.95
CA GLY A 52 9.09 3.99 -3.67
C GLY A 52 8.37 3.27 -2.54
N ILE A 53 7.04 3.38 -2.47
CA ILE A 53 6.24 2.72 -1.43
C ILE A 53 6.34 1.20 -1.52
N LEU A 54 6.12 0.62 -2.71
CA LEU A 54 6.27 -0.83 -2.87
C LEU A 54 7.72 -1.29 -2.62
N HIS A 55 8.71 -0.51 -3.07
CA HIS A 55 10.11 -0.84 -2.83
C HIS A 55 10.42 -0.92 -1.33
N ASN A 56 10.03 0.10 -0.56
CA ASN A 56 10.25 0.14 0.89
C ASN A 56 9.55 -1.04 1.58
N MET A 57 8.28 -1.29 1.24
CA MET A 57 7.54 -2.44 1.75
C MET A 57 8.25 -3.78 1.46
N LYS A 58 8.78 -3.97 0.25
CA LYS A 58 9.54 -5.19 -0.10
C LYS A 58 10.85 -5.29 0.67
N GLN A 59 11.55 -4.18 0.94
CA GLN A 59 12.76 -4.20 1.78
C GLN A 59 12.41 -4.63 3.22
N ASN A 60 11.36 -4.05 3.79
CA ASN A 60 10.89 -4.40 5.12
C ASN A 60 10.44 -5.87 5.20
N ALA A 61 9.71 -6.36 4.19
CA ALA A 61 9.25 -7.75 4.13
C ALA A 61 10.39 -8.78 3.95
N LYS A 62 11.51 -8.39 3.32
CA LYS A 62 12.72 -9.22 3.21
C LYS A 62 13.57 -9.23 4.48
N SER A 63 13.44 -8.19 5.31
CA SER A 63 14.17 -8.11 6.57
C SER A 63 13.53 -9.04 7.58
N ASP A 64 14.33 -9.69 8.44
CA ASP A 64 13.79 -10.47 9.55
C ASP A 64 13.15 -9.56 10.63
N LYS A 65 13.46 -8.26 10.61
CA LYS A 65 13.03 -7.29 11.63
C LYS A 65 11.52 -7.02 11.63
N PRO A 66 10.89 -6.88 12.80
CA PRO A 66 9.50 -6.45 12.87
C PRO A 66 9.35 -5.05 12.25
N PHE A 67 8.26 -4.84 11.52
CA PHE A 67 7.89 -3.55 10.97
C PHE A 67 6.38 -3.39 11.00
N SER A 68 5.92 -2.15 11.13
CA SER A 68 4.51 -1.79 11.01
C SER A 68 4.22 -1.25 9.61
N LEU A 69 2.95 -1.37 9.20
CA LEU A 69 2.44 -0.76 7.98
C LEU A 69 1.44 0.32 8.35
N ASN A 70 1.42 1.39 7.56
CA ASN A 70 0.32 2.35 7.62
C ASN A 70 -1.00 1.62 7.37
N ALA A 71 -2.04 1.94 8.15
CA ALA A 71 -3.35 1.29 8.06
C ALA A 71 -3.91 1.27 6.63
N HIS A 72 -3.79 2.39 5.91
CA HIS A 72 -4.20 2.51 4.51
C HIS A 72 -3.42 1.57 3.56
N VAL A 73 -2.13 1.33 3.83
CA VAL A 73 -1.32 0.39 3.06
C VAL A 73 -1.74 -1.05 3.37
N LEU A 74 -1.96 -1.36 4.65
CA LEU A 74 -2.41 -2.67 5.11
C LEU A 74 -3.77 -3.05 4.49
N GLU A 75 -4.72 -2.12 4.48
CA GLU A 75 -6.03 -2.33 3.86
C GLU A 75 -5.91 -2.70 2.38
N LYS A 76 -5.06 -1.99 1.64
CA LYS A 76 -4.82 -2.26 0.22
C LYS A 76 -4.15 -3.61 -0.02
N VAL A 77 -3.18 -3.98 0.82
CA VAL A 77 -2.50 -5.29 0.76
C VAL A 77 -3.50 -6.41 1.06
N ASN A 78 -4.41 -6.23 2.01
CA ASN A 78 -5.44 -7.23 2.31
C ASN A 78 -6.49 -7.36 1.19
N LYS A 79 -6.84 -6.24 0.53
CA LYS A 79 -7.74 -6.25 -0.64
C LYS A 79 -7.16 -6.99 -1.86
N LEU A 80 -5.85 -7.27 -1.89
CA LEU A 80 -5.21 -7.98 -2.99
C LEU A 80 -5.81 -9.38 -3.20
N GLU A 81 -6.19 -10.09 -2.14
CA GLU A 81 -6.73 -11.45 -2.26
C GLU A 81 -8.09 -11.48 -2.99
N ALA A 82 -8.94 -10.48 -2.77
CA ALA A 82 -10.19 -10.35 -3.50
C ALA A 82 -9.96 -10.10 -5.01
N LEU A 83 -8.89 -9.40 -5.37
CA LEU A 83 -8.53 -9.12 -6.76
C LEU A 83 -7.82 -10.29 -7.44
N VAL A 84 -7.08 -11.10 -6.68
CA VAL A 84 -6.37 -12.30 -7.18
C VAL A 84 -7.32 -13.50 -7.30
N SER A 85 -8.30 -13.64 -6.42
CA SER A 85 -9.35 -14.69 -6.46
C SER A 85 -10.28 -14.57 -7.68
N GLY A 86 -10.35 -13.39 -8.31
CA GLY A 86 -11.00 -13.20 -9.62
C GLY A 86 -10.21 -13.76 -10.81
N ARG A 87 -9.02 -14.37 -10.59
CA ARG A 87 -8.31 -15.17 -11.58
C ARG A 87 -8.80 -16.63 -11.47
N LYS A 88 -10.03 -16.90 -11.90
CA LYS A 88 -10.53 -18.26 -12.13
C LYS A 88 -10.97 -18.40 -13.57
#